data_AF-A0A554MUW1-F1
#
_entry.id   AF-A0A554MUW1-F1
#
_cell.length_a   1.000
_cell.length_b   1.000
_cell.length_c   1.000
_cell.angle_alpha   90.00
_cell.angle_beta   90.00
_cell.angle_gamma   90.00
#
_symmetry.space_group_name_H-M   'P 1'
#
loop_
_entity.id
_entity.type
_entity.pdbx_description
1 polymer ?
#
loop_
_entity_poly.entity_id
_entity_poly.type
_entity_poly.pdbx_seq_one_letter_code
_entity_poly.pdbx_strand_id
1 'polypeptide(L)' 'MACLNALDEAIEAGENVMRYIIDAVRAYATMSEIMEIFEERHRAYQEKIGLA' A
#
# COMPACT_ATOMS: atom_id res chain seq x y z
N MET A 1 -11.13 -1.28 -6.63
CA MET A 1 -10.79 -1.40 -8.09
C MET A 1 -9.99 -2.67 -8.29
N ALA A 2 -10.01 -3.29 -9.48
CA ALA A 2 -9.27 -4.53 -9.74
C ALA A 2 -7.74 -4.40 -9.52
N CYS A 3 -7.14 -3.26 -9.89
CA CYS A 3 -5.71 -3.01 -9.67
C CYS A 3 -5.33 -2.84 -8.19
N LEU A 4 -6.23 -2.31 -7.36
CA LEU A 4 -6.04 -2.17 -5.92
C LEU A 4 -6.07 -3.55 -5.23
N ASN A 5 -6.99 -4.43 -5.62
CA ASN A 5 -7.02 -5.80 -5.11
C ASN A 5 -5.74 -6.57 -5.48
N ALA A 6 -5.27 -6.42 -6.72
CA ALA A 6 -4.01 -7.05 -7.15
C ALA A 6 -2.79 -6.51 -6.37
N LEU A 7 -2.80 -5.23 -5.98
CA LEU A 7 -1.76 -4.67 -5.11
C LEU A 7 -1.82 -5.29 -3.70
N ASP A 8 -3.01 -5.45 -3.12
CA ASP A 8 -3.18 -6.10 -1.81
C ASP A 8 -2.69 -7.57 -1.82
N GLU A 9 -3.06 -8.33 -2.85
CA GLU A 9 -2.58 -9.70 -3.04
C GLU A 9 -1.05 -9.77 -3.19
N ALA A 10 -0.45 -8.83 -3.93
CA ALA A 10 1.01 -8.75 -4.09
C ALA A 10 1.73 -8.41 -2.78
N ILE A 11 1.14 -7.54 -1.94
CA ILE A 11 1.65 -7.25 -0.59
C ILE A 11 1.63 -8.52 0.26
N GLU A 12 0.54 -9.28 0.22
CA GLU A 12 0.41 -10.56 0.94
C GLU A 12 1.45 -11.59 0.51
N ALA A 13 1.64 -11.73 -0.80
CA ALA A 13 2.58 -12.67 -1.38
C ALA A 13 4.05 -12.27 -1.21
N GLY A 14 4.34 -11.07 -0.70
CA GLY A 14 5.71 -10.55 -0.56
C GLY A 14 6.38 -10.26 -1.90
N GLU A 15 5.60 -9.96 -2.93
CA GLU A 15 6.09 -9.66 -4.26
C GLU A 15 6.64 -8.22 -4.36
N ASN A 16 7.27 -7.90 -5.48
CA ASN A 16 7.66 -6.52 -5.77
C ASN A 16 6.41 -5.68 -6.11
N VAL A 17 5.95 -4.90 -5.13
CA VAL A 17 4.74 -4.07 -5.22
C VAL A 17 4.83 -2.91 -6.21
N MET A 18 6.03 -2.48 -6.64
CA MET A 18 6.19 -1.32 -7.51
C MET A 18 5.48 -1.49 -8.86
N ARG A 19 5.41 -2.72 -9.38
CA ARG A 19 4.70 -3.01 -10.63
C ARG A 19 3.20 -2.75 -10.50
N TYR A 20 2.59 -3.17 -9.39
CA TYR A 20 1.16 -3.02 -9.11
C TYR A 20 0.78 -1.57 -8.80
N ILE A 21 1.68 -0.81 -8.14
CA ILE A 21 1.50 0.64 -7.93
C ILE A 21 1.43 1.39 -9.27
N ILE A 22 2.28 1.04 -10.24
CA ILE A 22 2.24 1.66 -11.57
C ILE A 22 0.89 1.40 -12.26
N ASP A 23 0.37 0.18 -12.17
CA ASP A 23 -0.93 -0.17 -12.75
C ASP A 23 -2.09 0.56 -12.05
N ALA A 24 -2.02 0.72 -10.72
CA ALA A 24 -2.99 1.49 -9.96
C ALA A 24 -3.01 2.97 -10.38
N VAL A 25 -1.84 3.62 -10.45
CA VAL A 25 -1.73 5.04 -10.87
C VAL A 25 -2.17 5.23 -12.32
N ARG A 26 -1.86 4.29 -13.23
CA ARG A 26 -2.35 4.31 -14.62
C ARG A 26 -3.87 4.20 -14.71
N ALA A 27 -4.49 3.53 -13.75
CA ALA A 27 -5.94 3.44 -13.61
C ALA A 27 -6.55 4.64 -12.86
N TYR A 28 -5.77 5.69 -12.62
CA TYR A 28 -6.16 6.89 -11.87
C TYR A 28 -6.47 6.65 -10.39
N ALA A 29 -5.94 5.57 -9.80
CA ALA A 29 -5.95 5.43 -8.35
C ALA A 29 -5.14 6.57 -7.72
N THR A 30 -5.68 7.12 -6.66
CA THR A 30 -5.09 8.21 -5.90
C THR A 30 -4.05 7.69 -4.90
N MET A 31 -3.23 8.61 -4.40
CA MET A 31 -2.29 8.29 -3.31
C MET A 31 -3.02 7.76 -2.07
N SER A 32 -4.15 8.37 -1.70
CA SER A 32 -4.94 7.94 -0.53
C SER A 32 -5.41 6.50 -0.66
N GLU A 33 -5.98 6.11 -1.81
CA GLU A 33 -6.45 4.74 -2.05
C GLU A 33 -5.31 3.71 -2.02
N ILE A 34 -4.13 4.07 -2.53
CA ILE A 34 -2.95 3.19 -2.49
C ILE A 34 -2.44 3.08 -1.04
N MET A 35 -2.38 4.19 -0.32
CA MET A 35 -1.89 4.22 1.07
C MET A 35 -2.81 3.50 2.05
N GLU A 36 -4.13 3.57 1.86
CA GLU A 36 -5.11 2.82 2.67
C GLU A 36 -4.79 1.32 2.67
N ILE A 37 -4.44 0.73 1.52
CA ILE A 37 -4.06 -0.69 1.43
C ILE A 37 -2.82 -1.00 2.26
N PHE A 38 -1.78 -0.17 2.14
CA PHE A 38 -0.56 -0.35 2.94
C PHE A 38 -0.83 -0.20 4.45
N GLU A 39 -1.67 0.76 4.84
CA GLU A 39 -2.05 0.97 6.23
C GLU A 39 -2.88 -0.18 6.79
N GLU A 40 -3.81 -0.77 6.02
CA GLU A 40 -4.58 -1.93 6.45
C GLU A 40 -3.68 -3.15 6.71
N ARG A 41 -2.65 -3.37 5.88
CA ARG A 41 -1.74 -4.51 5.98
C ARG A 41 -0.62 -4.33 7.01
N HIS A 42 -0.06 -3.13 7.12
CA HIS A 42 1.14 -2.88 7.92
C HIS A 42 0.91 -1.98 9.14
N ARG A 43 -0.24 -1.30 9.20
CA ARG A 43 -0.51 -0.16 10.09
C ARG A 43 0.42 1.01 9.82
N ALA A 44 0.03 2.18 10.30
CA ALA A 44 0.90 3.34 10.27
C ALA A 44 2.09 3.15 11.23
N TYR A 45 3.26 3.64 10.82
CA TYR A 45 4.38 3.77 11.74
C TYR A 45 4.03 4.79 12.84
N GLN A 46 4.26 4.40 14.09
CA GLN A 46 4.13 5.28 15.24
C GLN A 46 5.48 5.38 15.93
N GLU A 47 6.00 6.60 16.03
CA GLU A 47 7.23 6.87 16.76
C GLU A 47 7.06 6.51 18.24
N LYS A 48 8.00 5.74 18.78
CA LYS A 48 8.06 5.50 20.23
C LYS A 48 8.62 6.75 20.87
N ILE A 49 7.81 7.47 21.64
CA ILE A 49 8.28 8.60 22.46
C ILE A 49 9.37 8.06 23.39
N GLY A 50 10.64 8.33 23.06
CA GLY A 50 11.75 8.11 23.96
C GLY A 50 11.74 9.23 24.98
N LEU A 51 11.57 8.90 26.26
CA LEU A 51 12.00 9.81 27.33
C LEU A 51 13.49 10.08 27.10
N ALA A 52 13.80 11.31 26.69
CA ALA A 52 15.12 11.91 26.86
C ALA A 52 15.23 12.47 28.28
#